data_AF-X8CMR3-F1
#
_entry.id   AF-X8CMR3-F1
#
_cell.length_a   1.000
_cell.length_b   1.000
_cell.length_c   1.000
_cell.angle_alpha   90.00
_cell.angle_beta   90.00
_cell.angle_gamma   90.00
#
_symmetry.space_group_name_H-M   'P 1'
#
loop_
_entity.id
_entity.type
_entity.pdbx_description
1 polymer ?
#
loop_
_entity_poly.entity_id
_entity_poly.type
_entity_poly.pdbx_seq_one_letter_code
_entity_poly.pdbx_strand_id
1 'polypeptide(L)'
;MTFGELMRTGERPLVWSLDEQLRMVARPMTNVFPSGRKEVFRLRLASGREAEATGNHPFMTINGWTPLEQLKVGDRLAVPRRVPEPVDTQRVADSEVILLAHMISDGSCVKDKPVGYASADEVYLAEVGISPRTSA
;
A
#
# COMPACT_ATOMS: atom_id res chain seq x y z
N MET A 1 -8.51 3.73 -3.89
CA MET A 1 -8.01 4.72 -4.87
C MET A 1 -7.60 4.02 -6.15
N THR A 2 -8.43 4.11 -7.18
CA THR A 2 -8.16 3.63 -8.54
C THR A 2 -7.87 4.80 -9.48
N PHE A 3 -7.31 4.54 -10.67
CA PHE A 3 -7.22 5.57 -11.71
C PHE A 3 -8.59 6.16 -12.08
N GLY A 4 -9.64 5.34 -12.08
CA GLY A 4 -11.02 5.80 -12.32
C GLY A 4 -11.51 6.79 -11.28
N GLU A 5 -11.21 6.54 -10.00
CA GLU A 5 -11.51 7.46 -8.91
C GLU A 5 -10.72 8.77 -9.04
N LEU A 6 -9.42 8.70 -9.33
CA LEU A 6 -8.56 9.88 -9.51
C LEU A 6 -9.00 10.78 -10.67
N MET A 7 -9.49 10.19 -11.77
CA MET A 7 -10.07 10.96 -12.88
C MET A 7 -11.38 11.65 -12.48
N ARG A 8 -12.21 10.97 -11.68
CA ARG A 8 -13.50 11.50 -11.23
C ARG A 8 -13.36 12.61 -10.18
N THR A 9 -12.44 12.45 -9.22
CA THR A 9 -12.27 13.42 -8.12
C THR A 9 -11.32 14.55 -8.50
N GLY A 10 -10.45 14.34 -9.47
CA GLY A 10 -9.40 15.31 -9.82
C GLY A 10 -8.24 15.32 -8.82
N GLU A 11 -8.22 14.40 -7.84
CA GLU A 11 -7.12 14.29 -6.87
C GLU A 11 -5.78 14.03 -7.55
N ARG A 12 -4.72 14.58 -6.95
CA ARG A 12 -3.33 14.49 -7.42
C ARG A 12 -2.40 14.10 -6.25
N PRO A 13 -2.53 12.88 -5.69
CA PRO A 13 -1.68 12.44 -4.60
C PRO A 13 -0.18 12.45 -4.94
N LEU A 14 0.64 12.44 -3.90
CA LEU A 14 2.03 12.06 -4.00
C LEU A 14 2.14 10.57 -4.33
N VAL A 15 3.02 10.24 -5.25
CA VAL A 15 3.39 8.86 -5.60
C VAL A 15 4.89 8.67 -5.42
N TRP A 16 5.29 7.45 -5.06
CA TRP A 16 6.69 7.08 -5.09
C TRP A 16 7.15 6.86 -6.52
N SER A 17 8.24 7.53 -6.89
CA SER A 17 8.92 7.44 -8.18
C SER A 17 10.41 7.14 -7.98
N LEU A 18 11.11 6.85 -9.07
CA LEU A 18 12.57 6.73 -9.11
C LEU A 18 13.16 7.98 -9.78
N ASP A 19 14.19 8.57 -9.17
CA ASP A 19 15.01 9.59 -9.84
C ASP A 19 16.04 8.97 -10.78
N GLU A 20 16.84 9.80 -11.44
CA GLU A 20 17.88 9.37 -12.40
C GLU A 20 18.97 8.51 -11.76
N GLN A 21 19.13 8.57 -10.44
CA GLN A 21 20.06 7.76 -9.66
C GLN A 21 19.37 6.53 -9.04
N LEU A 22 18.15 6.20 -9.47
CA LEU A 22 17.33 5.09 -9.00
C LEU A 22 16.98 5.17 -7.50
N ARG A 23 16.91 6.38 -6.94
CA ARG A 23 16.47 6.61 -5.56
C ARG A 23 14.97 6.82 -5.52
N MET A 24 14.33 6.27 -4.49
CA MET A 24 12.90 6.46 -4.23
C MET A 24 12.65 7.91 -3.79
N VAL A 25 11.80 8.62 -4.53
CA VAL A 25 11.44 10.01 -4.26
C VAL A 25 9.92 10.18 -4.40
N ALA A 26 9.31 10.95 -3.50
CA ALA A 26 7.90 11.30 -3.62
C ALA A 26 7.74 12.42 -4.64
N ARG A 27 6.79 12.26 -5.57
CA ARG A 27 6.47 13.27 -6.58
C ARG A 27 4.96 13.44 -6.68
N PRO A 28 4.46 14.67 -6.88
CA PRO A 28 3.04 14.88 -7.16
C PRO A 28 2.70 14.26 -8.51
N MET A 29 1.59 13.52 -8.54
CA MET A 29 1.03 13.06 -9.81
C MET A 29 0.57 14.27 -10.62
N THR A 30 1.04 14.41 -11.85
CA THR A 30 0.76 15.59 -12.68
C THR A 30 -0.53 15.45 -13.46
N ASN A 31 -0.80 14.27 -14.00
CA ASN A 31 -1.97 14.04 -14.85
C ASN A 31 -2.51 12.62 -14.72
N VAL A 32 -3.82 12.47 -14.93
CA VAL A 32 -4.51 11.18 -15.06
C VAL A 32 -5.51 11.30 -16.19
N PHE A 33 -5.41 10.41 -17.16
CA PHE A 33 -6.22 10.48 -18.38
C PHE A 33 -6.52 9.07 -18.91
N PRO A 34 -7.67 8.89 -19.59
CA PRO A 34 -7.98 7.62 -20.22
C PRO A 34 -7.05 7.40 -21.41
N SER A 35 -6.63 6.15 -21.60
CA SER A 35 -5.85 5.72 -22.76
C SER A 35 -6.68 4.99 -23.82
N GLY A 36 -7.99 4.91 -23.62
CA GLY A 36 -8.95 4.18 -24.47
C GLY A 36 -9.05 2.70 -24.13
N ARG A 37 -9.75 1.94 -24.98
CA ARG A 37 -9.80 0.47 -24.89
C ARG A 37 -8.62 -0.12 -25.65
N LYS A 38 -7.77 -0.88 -24.96
CA LYS A 38 -6.56 -1.50 -25.51
C LYS A 38 -6.45 -2.93 -25.02
N GLU A 39 -5.72 -3.75 -25.76
CA GLU A 39 -5.30 -5.06 -25.27
C GLU A 39 -4.36 -4.89 -24.08
N VAL A 40 -4.60 -5.68 -23.03
CA VAL A 40 -3.83 -5.68 -21.80
C VAL A 40 -3.28 -7.07 -21.54
N PHE A 41 -2.05 -7.11 -21.04
CA PHE A 41 -1.35 -8.33 -20.69
C PHE A 41 -1.14 -8.36 -19.18
N ARG A 42 -1.26 -9.54 -18.59
CA ARG A 42 -0.93 -9.78 -17.20
C ARG A 42 0.52 -10.25 -17.09
N LEU A 43 1.34 -9.43 -16.46
CA LEU A 43 2.70 -9.76 -16.06
C LEU A 43 2.67 -10.38 -14.66
N ARG A 44 3.28 -11.56 -14.49
CA ARG A 44 3.46 -12.21 -13.19
C ARG A 44 4.93 -12.39 -12.87
N LEU A 45 5.36 -11.86 -11.73
CA LEU A 45 6.72 -12.00 -11.23
C LEU A 45 6.86 -13.29 -10.41
N ALA A 46 8.08 -13.83 -10.35
CA ALA A 46 8.40 -14.99 -9.51
C ALA A 46 8.07 -14.78 -8.02
N SER A 47 8.02 -13.52 -7.56
CA SER A 47 7.59 -13.17 -6.19
C SER A 47 6.07 -13.26 -5.97
N GLY A 48 5.29 -13.64 -6.98
CA GLY A 48 3.82 -13.65 -6.95
C GLY A 48 3.15 -12.29 -7.17
N ARG A 49 3.93 -11.21 -7.37
CA ARG A 49 3.40 -9.89 -7.70
C ARG A 49 2.89 -9.89 -9.14
N GLU A 50 1.81 -9.16 -9.39
CA GLU A 50 1.18 -9.07 -10.70
C GLU A 50 0.95 -7.61 -11.10
N ALA A 51 1.01 -7.34 -12.40
CA ALA A 51 0.66 -6.05 -12.98
C ALA A 51 -0.06 -6.29 -14.31
N GLU A 52 -1.05 -5.45 -14.61
CA GLU A 52 -1.75 -5.45 -15.89
C GLU A 52 -1.43 -4.15 -16.64
N ALA A 53 -0.95 -4.28 -17.88
CA ALA A 53 -0.58 -3.13 -18.71
C ALA A 53 -0.66 -3.47 -20.21
N THR A 54 -0.63 -2.43 -21.05
CA THR A 54 -0.56 -2.59 -22.50
C THR A 54 0.83 -3.04 -22.95
N GLY A 55 0.95 -3.70 -24.11
CA GLY A 55 2.23 -4.23 -24.62
C GLY A 55 3.33 -3.17 -24.73
N ASN A 56 2.99 -1.96 -25.14
CA ASN A 56 3.94 -0.84 -25.25
C ASN A 56 4.28 -0.16 -23.91
N HIS A 57 3.71 -0.59 -22.78
CA HIS A 57 3.96 0.04 -21.48
C HIS A 57 5.38 -0.26 -21.01
N PRO A 58 6.21 0.75 -20.72
CA PRO A 58 7.60 0.53 -20.33
C PRO A 58 7.70 0.08 -18.87
N PHE A 59 8.49 -0.95 -18.63
CA PHE A 59 8.92 -1.38 -17.30
C PHE A 59 10.41 -1.14 -17.15
N MET A 60 10.85 -0.71 -15.97
CA MET A 60 12.27 -0.55 -15.68
C MET A 60 12.93 -1.91 -15.47
N THR A 61 14.02 -2.18 -16.20
CA THR A 61 14.88 -3.37 -16.05
C THR A 61 16.29 -2.93 -15.65
N ILE A 62 17.21 -3.88 -15.47
CA ILE A 62 18.63 -3.56 -15.26
C ILE A 62 19.28 -2.88 -16.48
N ASN A 63 18.72 -3.09 -17.67
CA ASN A 63 19.21 -2.51 -18.93
C ASN A 63 18.44 -1.23 -19.31
N GLY A 64 17.62 -0.69 -18.39
CA GLY A 64 16.77 0.47 -18.63
C GLY A 64 15.31 0.11 -18.94
N TRP A 65 14.58 1.07 -19.47
CA TRP A 65 13.16 0.94 -19.79
C TRP A 65 12.94 -0.01 -20.97
N THR A 66 12.11 -1.03 -20.76
CA THR A 66 11.77 -2.03 -21.78
C THR A 66 10.25 -2.19 -21.85
N PRO A 67 9.64 -2.08 -23.05
CA PRO A 67 8.22 -2.33 -23.23
C PRO A 67 7.82 -3.74 -22.81
N LEU A 68 6.62 -3.90 -22.26
CA LEU A 68 6.08 -5.19 -21.80
C LEU A 68 6.14 -6.27 -22.89
N GLU A 69 5.79 -5.93 -24.12
CA GLU A 69 5.79 -6.84 -25.28
C GLU A 69 7.18 -7.36 -25.67
N GLN A 70 8.25 -6.72 -25.19
CA GLN A 70 9.63 -7.13 -25.44
C GLN A 70 10.22 -7.96 -24.29
N LEU A 71 9.55 -7.99 -23.14
CA LEU A 71 9.97 -8.78 -21.98
C LEU A 71 9.73 -10.27 -22.24
N LYS A 72 10.64 -11.09 -21.73
CA LYS A 72 10.58 -12.55 -21.78
C LYS A 72 10.56 -13.13 -20.37
N VAL A 73 10.02 -14.35 -20.25
CA VAL A 73 10.09 -15.11 -19.01
C VAL A 73 11.57 -15.30 -18.64
N GLY A 74 11.92 -14.90 -17.42
CA GLY A 74 13.31 -14.89 -16.93
C GLY A 74 13.92 -13.50 -16.83
N ASP A 75 13.35 -12.49 -17.51
CA ASP A 75 13.81 -11.11 -17.39
C ASP A 75 13.56 -10.55 -15.99
N ARG A 76 14.44 -9.64 -15.56
CA ARG A 76 14.41 -9.05 -14.22
C ARG A 76 13.93 -7.61 -14.29
N LEU A 77 12.86 -7.33 -13.54
CA LEU A 77 12.32 -5.97 -13.39
C LEU A 77 12.85 -5.31 -12.13
N ALA A 78 13.01 -3.99 -12.19
CA ALA A 78 13.28 -3.15 -11.05
C ALA A 78 12.00 -3.09 -10.19
N VAL A 79 12.07 -3.72 -9.02
CA VAL A 79 11.00 -3.67 -8.01
C VAL A 79 11.62 -3.16 -6.71
N PRO A 80 11.05 -2.13 -6.08
CA PRO A 80 11.58 -1.62 -4.82
C PRO A 80 11.51 -2.71 -3.75
N ARG A 81 12.65 -2.97 -3.09
CA ARG A 81 12.71 -3.91 -1.96
C ARG A 81 12.04 -3.34 -0.70
N ARG A 82 12.11 -2.02 -0.53
CA ARG A 82 11.43 -1.26 0.51
C ARG A 82 10.86 0.01 -0.10
N VAL A 83 9.67 0.36 0.36
CA VAL A 83 9.07 1.68 0.11
C VAL A 83 9.40 2.55 1.34
N PRO A 84 9.84 3.81 1.17
CA PRO A 84 10.09 4.69 2.31
C PRO A 84 8.81 4.97 3.11
N GLU A 85 8.98 5.47 4.33
CA GLU A 85 7.86 5.99 5.14
C GLU A 85 7.12 7.10 4.39
N PRO A 86 5.79 7.26 4.60
CA PRO A 86 5.05 8.38 4.05
C PRO A 86 5.74 9.73 4.31
N VAL A 87 5.63 10.66 3.36
CA VAL A 87 6.28 11.98 3.46
C VAL A 87 5.78 12.75 4.68
N ASP A 88 4.47 12.70 4.91
CA ASP A 88 3.82 13.33 6.05
C ASP A 88 3.37 12.25 7.02
N THR A 89 3.99 12.21 8.21
CA THR A 89 3.62 11.29 9.28
C THR A 89 3.11 12.07 10.48
N GLN A 90 2.10 11.51 11.15
CA GLN A 90 1.63 12.02 12.43
C GLN A 90 2.04 11.02 13.51
N ARG A 91 2.66 11.53 14.58
CA ARG A 91 2.91 10.73 15.78
C ARG A 91 1.59 10.57 16.52
N VAL A 92 1.30 9.33 16.86
CA VAL A 92 0.22 8.92 17.76
C VAL A 92 0.86 8.33 19.02
N ALA A 93 0.15 8.36 20.14
CA ALA A 93 0.67 7.79 21.38
C ALA A 93 0.78 6.25 21.25
N ASP A 94 1.78 5.64 21.88
CA ASP A 94 1.99 4.19 21.80
C ASP A 94 0.75 3.41 22.25
N SER A 95 0.05 3.89 23.29
CA SER A 95 -1.19 3.28 23.78
C SER A 95 -2.32 3.28 22.74
N GLU A 96 -2.40 4.29 21.87
CA GLU A 96 -3.37 4.33 20.77
C GLU A 96 -3.01 3.30 19.69
N VAL A 97 -1.71 3.15 19.39
CA VAL A 97 -1.24 2.14 18.43
C VAL A 97 -1.53 0.73 18.94
N ILE A 98 -1.24 0.47 20.22
CA ILE A 98 -1.47 -0.82 20.86
C ILE A 98 -2.97 -1.15 20.88
N LEU A 99 -3.82 -0.19 21.26
CA LEU A 99 -5.28 -0.37 21.20
C LEU A 99 -5.75 -0.70 19.78
N LEU A 100 -5.30 0.04 18.77
CA LEU A 100 -5.69 -0.22 17.38
C LEU A 100 -5.23 -1.61 16.90
N ALA A 101 -4.03 -2.04 17.29
CA ALA A 101 -3.54 -3.38 16.98
C ALA A 101 -4.45 -4.46 17.57
N HIS A 102 -4.85 -4.31 18.83
CA HIS A 102 -5.84 -5.22 19.45
C HIS A 102 -7.19 -5.18 18.76
N MET A 103 -7.68 -3.99 18.41
CA MET A 103 -8.97 -3.83 17.73
C MET A 103 -8.99 -4.48 16.34
N ILE A 104 -7.86 -4.51 15.64
CA ILE A 104 -7.72 -5.18 14.33
C ILE A 104 -7.61 -6.70 14.48
N SER A 105 -6.97 -7.19 15.54
CA SER A 105 -6.82 -8.63 15.81
C SER A 105 -8.13 -9.26 16.28
N ASP A 106 -8.58 -8.86 17.48
CA ASP A 106 -9.66 -9.50 18.23
C ASP A 106 -10.67 -8.47 18.75
N GLY A 107 -10.73 -7.30 18.11
CA GLY A 107 -11.69 -6.26 18.42
C GLY A 107 -13.12 -6.61 18.01
N SER A 108 -14.08 -6.08 18.76
CA SER A 108 -15.51 -6.15 18.48
C SER A 108 -16.11 -4.74 18.44
N CYS A 109 -16.71 -4.39 17.30
CA CYS A 109 -17.45 -3.14 17.07
C CYS A 109 -18.84 -3.45 16.50
N VAL A 110 -19.68 -4.13 17.29
CA VAL A 110 -21.04 -4.49 16.87
C VAL A 110 -22.03 -3.39 17.27
N LYS A 111 -22.94 -3.04 16.36
CA LYS A 111 -24.01 -2.05 16.63
C LYS A 111 -24.77 -2.41 17.92
N ASP A 112 -25.02 -1.41 18.76
CA ASP A 112 -25.73 -1.53 20.04
C ASP A 112 -25.03 -2.45 21.07
N LYS A 113 -23.74 -2.77 20.88
CA LYS A 113 -22.89 -3.44 21.87
C LYS A 113 -21.69 -2.56 22.24
N PRO A 114 -21.13 -2.70 23.46
CA PRO A 114 -19.88 -2.02 23.80
C PRO A 114 -18.75 -2.42 22.86
N VAL A 115 -17.93 -1.44 22.48
CA VAL A 115 -16.65 -1.70 21.82
C VAL A 115 -15.73 -2.40 22.82
N GLY A 116 -15.08 -3.46 22.40
CA GLY A 116 -14.15 -4.21 23.24
C GLY A 116 -13.11 -4.95 22.42
N TYR A 117 -12.07 -5.41 23.08
CA TYR A 117 -11.03 -6.27 22.51
C TYR A 117 -10.60 -7.28 23.57
N ALA A 118 -10.04 -8.41 23.13
CA ALA A 118 -9.43 -9.39 24.01
C ALA A 118 -7.90 -9.37 23.84
N SER A 119 -7.19 -9.58 24.95
CA SER A 119 -5.76 -9.88 24.95
C SER A 119 -5.50 -10.90 26.05
N ALA A 120 -4.71 -11.92 25.75
CA ALA A 120 -4.20 -12.87 26.75
C ALA A 120 -2.96 -12.33 27.48
N ASP A 121 -2.38 -11.23 26.99
CA ASP A 121 -1.15 -10.65 27.51
C ASP A 121 -1.46 -9.41 28.35
N GLU A 122 -1.17 -9.50 29.66
CA GLU A 122 -1.48 -8.47 30.66
C GLU A 122 -0.65 -7.19 30.46
N VAL A 123 0.53 -7.29 29.84
CA VAL A 123 1.39 -6.13 29.58
C VAL A 123 0.67 -5.15 28.66
N TYR A 124 0.06 -5.63 27.58
CA TYR A 124 -0.64 -4.78 26.63
C TYR A 124 -1.95 -4.21 27.20
N LEU A 125 -2.62 -4.93 28.11
CA LEU A 125 -3.79 -4.43 28.83
C LEU A 125 -3.45 -3.28 29.78
N ALA A 126 -2.25 -3.29 30.38
CA ALA A 126 -1.79 -2.21 31.25
C ALA A 126 -1.35 -0.97 30.47
N GLU A 127 -0.83 -1.14 29.25
CA GLU A 127 -0.37 -0.05 28.37
C GLU A 127 -1.53 0.72 27.73
N VAL A 128 -2.62 0.02 27.41
CA VAL A 128 -3.88 0.65 27.00
C VAL A 128 -4.61 1.03 28.29
N GLY A 129 -4.53 2.28 28.73
CA GLY A 129 -5.12 2.79 29.98
C GLY A 129 -6.66 2.74 30.11
N ILE A 130 -7.32 1.77 29.47
CA ILE A 130 -8.73 1.45 29.52
C ILE A 130 -8.89 0.25 30.47
N SER A 131 -9.65 0.42 31.54
CA SER A 131 -9.91 -0.64 32.51
C SER A 131 -10.56 -1.87 31.84
N PRO A 132 -9.91 -3.05 31.82
CA PRO A 132 -10.48 -4.24 31.21
C PRO A 132 -11.71 -4.68 32.00
N ARG A 133 -12.81 -4.98 31.30
CA ARG A 133 -13.93 -5.70 31.91
C ARG A 133 -13.60 -7.19 31.91
N THR A 134 -13.13 -7.71 33.04
CA THR A 134 -12.92 -9.15 33.21
C THR A 134 -14.29 -9.83 33.29
N SER A 135 -14.61 -10.71 32.33
CA SER A 135 -15.73 -11.63 32.49
C SER A 135 -15.31 -12.74 33.46
N ALA A 136 -16.07 -12.90 34.54
CA ALA A 136 -15.90 -13.95 35.54
C ALA A 136 -16.15 -15.36 34.98
#